data_AF-A0AA34SFX1-F1
#
_entry.id   AF-A0AA34SFX1-F1
#
_cell.length_a   1.000
_cell.length_b   1.000
_cell.length_c   1.000
_cell.angle_alpha   90.00
_cell.angle_beta   90.00
_cell.angle_gamma   90.00
#
_symmetry.space_group_name_H-M   'P 1'
#
loop_
_entity.id
_entity.type
_entity.pdbx_description
1 polymer ?
#
loop_
_entity_poly.entity_id
_entity_poly.type
_entity_poly.pdbx_seq_one_letter_code
_entity_poly.pdbx_strand_id
1 'polypeptide(L)'
;MRFLKTAACILCATSMTAQAEAPDGAEFAFVIKIFEKIQEQSFAANRELCGYLGYGPDGELMTTRINRGEEASCYLPTWPAKMDVIASFHTHSTYNPDYNSELPSSTDMESDEDSGIDGWVATPGGRLWYIDSSEMMAYQVCGAGCLPQDPSFIDEPAGAIKPSYTYRGILKSESQ
;
A
#
# COMPACT_ATOMS: atom_id res chain seq x y z
N MET A 1 21.92 50.63 41.23
CA MET A 1 22.38 49.91 40.03
C MET A 1 21.48 48.70 39.80
N ARG A 2 20.57 48.78 38.82
CA ARG A 2 19.74 47.66 38.36
C ARG A 2 20.42 47.08 37.12
N PHE A 3 20.91 45.85 37.19
CA PHE A 3 21.37 45.13 36.01
C PHE A 3 20.19 44.38 35.38
N LEU A 4 19.83 44.77 34.16
CA LEU A 4 18.87 44.07 33.30
C LEU A 4 19.43 42.69 32.92
N LYS A 5 18.63 41.63 33.11
CA LYS A 5 18.90 40.32 32.52
C LYS A 5 18.22 40.27 31.15
N THR A 6 19.01 40.31 30.09
CA THR A 6 18.55 40.06 28.71
C THR A 6 18.39 38.55 28.53
N ALA A 7 17.16 38.08 28.34
CA ALA A 7 16.88 36.71 27.92
C ALA A 7 16.81 36.70 26.38
N ALA A 8 17.79 36.06 25.74
CA ALA A 8 17.78 35.81 24.31
C ALA A 8 16.85 34.61 24.02
N CYS A 9 15.75 34.85 23.31
CA CYS A 9 14.84 33.82 22.85
C CYS A 9 15.33 33.32 21.49
N ILE A 10 15.92 32.13 21.46
CA ILE A 10 16.31 31.44 20.21
C ILE A 10 15.03 30.84 19.63
N LEU A 11 14.54 31.38 18.51
CA LEU A 11 13.50 30.73 17.71
C LEU A 11 14.12 29.52 16.99
N CYS A 12 13.78 28.32 17.44
CA CYS A 12 13.96 27.10 16.65
C CYS A 12 12.94 27.13 15.51
N ALA A 13 13.39 27.33 14.27
CA ALA A 13 12.60 27.03 13.09
C ALA A 13 12.55 25.50 12.91
N THR A 14 11.46 24.87 13.33
CA THR A 14 11.17 23.47 13.03
C THR A 14 10.79 23.34 11.55
N SER A 15 11.65 22.70 10.77
CA SER A 15 11.31 22.23 9.43
C SER A 15 10.17 21.21 9.53
N MET A 16 8.98 21.55 9.05
CA MET A 16 7.91 20.57 8.83
C MET A 16 8.30 19.75 7.60
N THR A 17 8.87 18.58 7.82
CA THR A 17 8.87 17.54 6.79
C THR A 17 7.43 17.06 6.67
N ALA A 18 6.78 17.32 5.52
CA ALA A 18 5.52 16.69 5.19
C ALA A 18 5.78 15.17 5.12
N GLN A 19 5.29 14.44 6.11
CA GLN A 19 5.10 13.01 6.01
C GLN A 19 3.75 12.84 5.33
N ALA A 20 3.70 12.11 4.21
CA ALA A 20 2.43 11.70 3.61
C ALA A 20 1.54 11.13 4.72
N GLU A 21 0.32 11.65 4.84
CA GLU A 21 -0.62 11.14 5.82
C GLU A 21 -0.97 9.72 5.40
N ALA A 22 -0.58 8.74 6.22
CA ALA A 22 -1.16 7.41 6.09
C ALA A 22 -2.69 7.57 6.10
N PRO A 23 -3.43 6.79 5.28
CA PRO A 23 -4.87 6.91 5.16
C PRO A 23 -5.55 6.83 6.53
N ASP A 24 -6.74 7.43 6.63
CA ASP A 24 -7.46 7.53 7.91
C ASP A 24 -7.51 6.17 8.63
N GLY A 25 -7.45 6.20 9.97
CA GLY A 25 -7.37 5.00 10.78
C GLY A 25 -8.51 4.00 10.52
N ALA A 26 -9.67 4.48 10.08
CA ALA A 26 -10.79 3.64 9.67
C ALA A 26 -10.50 2.85 8.37
N GLU A 27 -9.95 3.50 7.35
CA GLU A 27 -9.58 2.85 6.08
C GLU A 27 -8.48 1.83 6.31
N PHE A 28 -7.40 2.22 6.99
CA PHE A 28 -6.30 1.29 7.29
C PHE A 28 -6.79 0.05 8.05
N ALA A 29 -7.62 0.24 9.08
CA ALA A 29 -8.18 -0.88 9.85
C ALA A 29 -9.12 -1.76 9.00
N PHE A 30 -9.83 -1.18 8.04
CA PHE A 30 -10.67 -1.92 7.10
C PHE A 30 -9.82 -2.74 6.12
N VAL A 31 -8.76 -2.15 5.58
CA VAL A 31 -7.80 -2.79 4.67
C VAL A 31 -7.09 -3.97 5.33
N ILE A 32 -6.65 -3.82 6.58
CA ILE A 32 -6.07 -4.93 7.35
C ILE A 32 -7.05 -6.11 7.41
N LYS A 33 -8.32 -5.87 7.74
CA LYS A 33 -9.35 -6.93 7.81
C LYS A 33 -9.62 -7.59 6.45
N ILE A 34 -9.53 -6.83 5.36
CA ILE A 34 -9.64 -7.40 4.01
C ILE A 34 -8.51 -8.39 3.80
N PHE A 35 -7.26 -7.96 4.01
CA PHE A 35 -6.09 -8.78 3.69
C PHE A 35 -5.87 -9.95 4.65
N GLU A 36 -6.17 -9.80 5.94
CA GLU A 36 -6.19 -10.93 6.90
C GLU A 36 -7.12 -12.06 6.44
N LYS A 37 -8.22 -11.72 5.75
CA LYS A 37 -9.18 -12.70 5.26
C LYS A 37 -8.74 -13.38 3.97
N ILE A 38 -7.95 -12.73 3.12
CA ILE A 38 -7.77 -13.15 1.72
C ILE A 38 -6.35 -13.57 1.36
N GLN A 39 -5.31 -13.15 2.11
CA GLN A 39 -3.91 -13.55 1.85
C GLN A 39 -3.73 -15.06 1.76
N GLU A 40 -4.18 -15.82 2.76
CA GLU A 40 -4.03 -17.28 2.74
C GLU A 40 -4.76 -17.94 1.55
N GLN A 41 -5.89 -17.36 1.11
CA GLN A 41 -6.61 -17.84 -0.07
C GLN A 41 -5.86 -17.53 -1.37
N SER A 42 -5.21 -16.37 -1.44
CA SER A 42 -4.32 -15.98 -2.54
C SER A 42 -3.18 -16.99 -2.69
N PHE A 43 -2.49 -17.28 -1.59
CA PHE A 43 -1.37 -18.24 -1.56
C PHE A 43 -1.80 -19.65 -1.94
N ALA A 44 -2.88 -20.15 -1.32
CA ALA A 44 -3.39 -21.50 -1.59
C ALA A 44 -3.83 -21.69 -3.05
N ALA A 45 -4.23 -20.61 -3.73
CA ALA A 45 -4.63 -20.64 -5.13
C ALA A 45 -3.51 -20.27 -6.10
N ASN A 46 -2.36 -19.80 -5.60
CA ASN A 46 -1.33 -19.09 -6.36
C ASN A 46 -1.92 -18.06 -7.33
N ARG A 47 -2.77 -17.17 -6.80
CA ARG A 47 -3.49 -16.16 -7.57
C ARG A 47 -3.69 -14.88 -6.79
N GLU A 48 -3.46 -13.76 -7.43
CA GLU A 48 -3.86 -12.46 -6.90
C GLU A 48 -5.37 -12.38 -6.68
N LEU A 49 -5.77 -11.70 -5.61
CA LEU A 49 -7.14 -11.41 -5.27
C LEU A 49 -7.32 -9.90 -5.19
N CYS A 50 -8.20 -9.33 -6.02
CA CYS A 50 -8.32 -7.89 -6.17
C CYS A 50 -9.75 -7.36 -6.12
N GLY A 51 -9.87 -6.06 -5.92
CA GLY A 51 -11.12 -5.32 -5.96
C GLY A 51 -10.91 -3.82 -5.76
N TYR A 52 -12.02 -3.10 -5.63
CA TYR A 52 -12.03 -1.71 -5.18
C TYR A 52 -12.55 -1.60 -3.76
N LEU A 53 -12.09 -0.58 -3.04
CA LEU A 53 -12.62 -0.15 -1.75
C LEU A 53 -13.03 1.32 -1.78
N GLY A 54 -13.93 1.69 -0.88
CA GLY A 54 -14.53 3.01 -0.87
C GLY A 54 -15.85 3.04 -0.11
N TYR A 55 -16.62 4.11 -0.27
CA TYR A 55 -17.81 4.36 0.51
C TYR A 55 -19.09 3.97 -0.24
N GLY A 56 -19.96 3.24 0.44
CA GLY A 56 -21.29 2.91 -0.05
C GLY A 56 -22.27 4.09 0.07
N PRO A 57 -23.53 3.92 -0.40
CA PRO A 57 -24.57 4.96 -0.29
C PRO A 57 -24.96 5.35 1.14
N ASP A 58 -24.65 4.49 2.11
CA ASP A 58 -24.83 4.70 3.54
C ASP A 58 -23.63 5.42 4.20
N GLY A 59 -22.57 5.69 3.44
CA GLY A 59 -21.33 6.30 3.93
C GLY A 59 -20.41 5.32 4.65
N GLU A 60 -20.69 4.01 4.61
CA GLU A 60 -19.84 2.99 5.22
C GLU A 60 -18.79 2.47 4.23
N LEU A 61 -17.62 2.10 4.75
CA LEU A 61 -16.59 1.45 3.94
C LEU A 61 -17.06 0.09 3.46
N MET A 62 -16.89 -0.16 2.16
CA MET A 62 -17.22 -1.43 1.53
C MET A 62 -16.18 -1.80 0.47
N THR A 63 -16.20 -3.06 0.04
CA THR A 63 -15.45 -3.52 -1.12
C THR A 63 -16.39 -3.96 -2.23
N THR A 64 -15.88 -3.96 -3.45
CA THR A 64 -16.48 -4.76 -4.51
C THR A 64 -16.40 -6.25 -4.20
N ARG A 65 -17.08 -7.06 -5.02
CA ARG A 65 -16.75 -8.48 -5.06
C ARG A 65 -15.25 -8.65 -5.36
N ILE A 66 -14.62 -9.58 -4.64
CA ILE A 66 -13.23 -9.95 -4.88
C ILE A 66 -13.14 -10.78 -6.16
N ASN A 67 -12.36 -10.29 -7.10
CA ASN A 67 -11.98 -11.00 -8.31
C ASN A 67 -10.80 -11.93 -8.04
N ARG A 68 -10.74 -13.02 -8.80
CA ARG A 68 -9.61 -13.95 -8.80
C ARG A 68 -8.80 -13.67 -10.06
N GLY A 69 -7.57 -13.22 -9.87
CA GLY A 69 -6.61 -12.99 -10.93
C GLY A 69 -5.86 -14.24 -11.32
N GLU A 70 -4.72 -14.03 -11.95
CA GLU A 70 -3.67 -15.00 -12.21
C GLU A 70 -2.53 -14.80 -11.20
N GLU A 71 -1.36 -15.39 -11.44
CA GLU A 71 -0.24 -15.39 -10.49
C GLU A 71 0.37 -14.00 -10.27
N ALA A 72 0.49 -13.17 -11.31
CA ALA A 72 1.04 -11.81 -11.24
C ALA A 72 0.16 -10.79 -11.99
N SER A 73 -1.16 -10.98 -11.95
CA SER A 73 -2.10 -9.99 -12.50
C SER A 73 -3.50 -10.22 -11.97
N CYS A 74 -4.25 -9.14 -11.75
CA CYS A 74 -5.67 -9.24 -11.44
C CYS A 74 -6.48 -8.16 -12.16
N TYR A 75 -7.40 -8.59 -13.01
CA TYR A 75 -8.34 -7.67 -13.65
C TYR A 75 -9.37 -7.18 -12.63
N LEU A 76 -9.31 -5.89 -12.32
CA LEU A 76 -10.25 -5.25 -11.41
C LEU A 76 -11.70 -5.39 -11.92
N PRO A 77 -12.69 -5.50 -11.01
CA PRO A 77 -14.09 -5.60 -11.38
C PRO A 77 -14.59 -4.29 -12.02
N THR A 78 -15.79 -4.30 -12.58
CA THR A 78 -16.39 -3.05 -13.08
C THR A 78 -16.63 -2.06 -11.95
N TRP A 79 -16.27 -0.80 -12.20
CA TRP A 79 -16.50 0.31 -11.27
C TRP A 79 -17.99 0.41 -10.86
N PRO A 80 -18.33 0.35 -9.56
CA PRO A 80 -19.73 0.36 -9.13
C PRO A 80 -20.32 1.77 -9.17
N ALA A 81 -21.48 1.94 -9.82
CA ALA A 81 -22.12 3.25 -9.98
C ALA A 81 -22.61 3.92 -8.67
N LYS A 82 -22.70 3.17 -7.57
CA LYS A 82 -23.22 3.63 -6.26
C LYS A 82 -22.15 3.61 -5.16
N MET A 83 -20.89 3.49 -5.56
CA MET A 83 -19.76 3.45 -4.65
C MET A 83 -18.85 4.62 -4.99
N ASP A 84 -18.49 5.39 -3.96
CA ASP A 84 -17.41 6.36 -4.05
C ASP A 84 -16.10 5.60 -3.84
N VAL A 85 -15.49 5.18 -4.95
CA VAL A 85 -14.26 4.39 -4.92
C VAL A 85 -13.10 5.31 -4.61
N ILE A 86 -12.31 4.94 -3.60
CA ILE A 86 -11.16 5.72 -3.13
C ILE A 86 -9.84 5.03 -3.43
N ALA A 87 -9.84 3.69 -3.51
CA ALA A 87 -8.63 2.93 -3.83
C ALA A 87 -8.92 1.59 -4.49
N SER A 88 -7.95 1.10 -5.27
CA SER A 88 -7.86 -0.31 -5.64
C SER A 88 -7.19 -1.09 -4.51
N PHE A 89 -7.39 -2.41 -4.50
CA PHE A 89 -6.58 -3.30 -3.66
C PHE A 89 -6.31 -4.60 -4.38
N HIS A 90 -5.15 -5.19 -4.13
CA HIS A 90 -4.88 -6.57 -4.48
C HIS A 90 -3.85 -7.22 -3.55
N THR A 91 -3.90 -8.55 -3.48
CA THR A 91 -2.78 -9.35 -2.96
C THR A 91 -1.86 -9.68 -4.11
N HIS A 92 -0.56 -9.71 -3.86
CA HIS A 92 0.33 -10.58 -4.64
C HIS A 92 0.02 -12.05 -4.30
N SER A 93 0.36 -12.97 -5.20
CA SER A 93 0.14 -14.41 -5.05
C SER A 93 1.15 -15.05 -4.08
N THR A 94 1.74 -16.20 -4.43
CA THR A 94 2.81 -16.80 -3.61
C THR A 94 4.13 -16.04 -3.77
N TYR A 95 5.04 -16.21 -2.81
CA TYR A 95 6.42 -15.74 -2.94
C TYR A 95 7.08 -16.40 -4.15
N ASN A 96 7.64 -15.58 -5.03
CA ASN A 96 8.34 -16.03 -6.22
C ASN A 96 9.69 -15.31 -6.31
N PRO A 97 10.83 -16.03 -6.21
CA PRO A 97 12.15 -15.41 -6.24
C PRO A 97 12.59 -14.96 -7.65
N ASP A 98 11.84 -15.30 -8.70
CA ASP A 98 12.18 -14.95 -10.08
C ASP A 98 11.81 -13.49 -10.42
N TYR A 99 11.06 -12.80 -9.56
CA TYR A 99 10.74 -11.38 -9.67
C TYR A 99 10.56 -10.75 -8.29
N ASN A 100 10.40 -9.42 -8.24
CA ASN A 100 10.20 -8.72 -6.97
C ASN A 100 8.75 -8.84 -6.49
N SER A 101 8.42 -9.92 -5.80
CA SER A 101 7.07 -10.14 -5.25
C SER A 101 6.76 -9.29 -4.02
N GLU A 102 7.70 -8.48 -3.52
CA GLU A 102 7.57 -7.74 -2.25
C GLU A 102 7.38 -6.23 -2.42
N LEU A 103 7.33 -5.73 -3.66
CA LEU A 103 7.08 -4.33 -4.00
C LEU A 103 5.88 -4.21 -4.95
N PRO A 104 5.09 -3.12 -4.90
CA PRO A 104 4.15 -2.80 -5.97
C PRO A 104 4.87 -2.65 -7.31
N SER A 105 4.13 -2.84 -8.40
CA SER A 105 4.60 -2.64 -9.78
C SER A 105 4.38 -1.20 -10.26
N SER A 106 5.07 -0.83 -11.35
CA SER A 106 4.84 0.43 -12.05
C SER A 106 3.44 0.48 -12.66
N THR A 107 2.93 -0.66 -13.11
CA THR A 107 1.57 -0.79 -13.65
C THR A 107 0.51 -0.51 -12.60
N ASP A 108 0.73 -0.92 -11.34
CA ASP A 108 -0.19 -0.58 -10.24
C ASP A 108 -0.31 0.93 -10.09
N MET A 109 0.84 1.61 -9.95
CA MET A 109 0.91 3.06 -9.78
C MET A 109 0.28 3.82 -10.95
N GLU A 110 0.59 3.43 -12.19
CA GLU A 110 0.02 4.05 -13.39
C GLU A 110 -1.50 3.85 -13.48
N SER A 111 -1.97 2.64 -13.19
CA SER A 111 -3.40 2.32 -13.32
C SER A 111 -4.27 3.01 -12.27
N ASP A 112 -3.74 3.17 -11.05
CA ASP A 112 -4.40 3.88 -9.96
C ASP A 112 -4.40 5.39 -10.23
N GLU A 113 -3.28 5.96 -10.71
CA GLU A 113 -3.20 7.36 -11.16
C GLU A 113 -4.16 7.67 -12.31
N ASP A 114 -4.16 6.85 -13.37
CA ASP A 114 -5.05 7.00 -14.52
C ASP A 114 -6.53 6.95 -14.11
N SER A 115 -6.83 6.22 -13.04
CA SER A 115 -8.17 6.09 -12.47
C SER A 115 -8.50 7.19 -11.45
N GLY A 116 -7.52 7.99 -11.03
CA GLY A 116 -7.65 9.05 -10.04
C GLY A 116 -7.94 8.54 -8.62
N ILE A 117 -7.42 7.36 -8.27
CA ILE A 117 -7.60 6.70 -6.97
C ILE A 117 -6.26 6.25 -6.42
N ASP A 118 -6.22 5.91 -5.14
CA ASP A 118 -5.04 5.32 -4.50
C ASP A 118 -5.02 3.79 -4.63
N GLY A 119 -3.99 3.14 -4.08
CA GLY A 119 -3.78 1.69 -4.22
C GLY A 119 -3.32 1.01 -2.95
N TRP A 120 -3.71 -0.26 -2.79
CA TRP A 120 -3.31 -1.10 -1.66
C TRP A 120 -2.77 -2.45 -2.11
N VAL A 121 -1.56 -2.78 -1.68
CA VAL A 121 -0.90 -4.04 -2.08
C VAL A 121 -0.44 -4.83 -0.85
N ALA A 122 -0.94 -6.05 -0.69
CA ALA A 122 -0.45 -7.00 0.29
C ALA A 122 0.49 -8.02 -0.36
N THR A 123 1.62 -8.30 0.27
CA THR A 123 2.72 -9.10 -0.31
C THR A 123 2.89 -10.44 0.41
N PRO A 124 3.60 -11.42 -0.19
CA PRO A 124 3.85 -12.73 0.41
C PRO A 124 4.58 -12.67 1.75
N GLY A 125 5.50 -11.72 1.93
CA GLY A 125 6.18 -11.45 3.20
C GLY A 125 5.29 -10.80 4.26
N GLY A 126 4.00 -10.58 3.96
CA GLY A 126 3.03 -9.99 4.87
C GLY A 126 3.20 -8.48 5.04
N ARG A 127 3.90 -7.80 4.12
CA ARG A 127 3.97 -6.34 4.08
C ARG A 127 2.69 -5.78 3.49
N LEU A 128 2.33 -4.59 3.93
CA LEU A 128 1.25 -3.80 3.36
C LEU A 128 1.81 -2.49 2.80
N TRP A 129 1.50 -2.25 1.54
CA TRP A 129 1.86 -1.05 0.79
C TRP A 129 0.63 -0.21 0.50
N TYR A 130 0.82 1.10 0.61
CA TYR A 130 -0.11 2.12 0.15
C TYR A 130 0.52 2.86 -1.04
N ILE A 131 -0.22 3.02 -2.11
CA ILE A 131 0.18 3.83 -3.28
C ILE A 131 -0.59 5.14 -3.19
N ASP A 132 0.14 6.23 -3.00
CA ASP A 132 -0.39 7.58 -3.17
C ASP A 132 -0.20 7.97 -4.63
N SER A 133 -1.30 7.96 -5.38
CA SER A 133 -1.29 8.24 -6.81
C SER A 133 -1.13 9.73 -7.10
N SER A 134 -1.47 10.59 -6.15
CA SER A 134 -1.30 12.04 -6.30
C SER A 134 0.19 12.45 -6.25
N GLU A 135 0.99 11.72 -5.46
CA GLU A 135 2.43 11.93 -5.34
C GLU A 135 3.26 10.99 -6.22
N MET A 136 2.64 9.95 -6.79
CA MET A 136 3.32 8.83 -7.46
C MET A 136 4.39 8.19 -6.56
N MET A 137 3.94 7.83 -5.35
CA MET A 137 4.76 7.28 -4.27
C MET A 137 4.13 6.01 -3.69
N ALA A 138 4.95 4.98 -3.48
CA ALA A 138 4.56 3.78 -2.74
C ALA A 138 5.18 3.82 -1.33
N TYR A 139 4.35 3.65 -0.31
CA TYR A 139 4.70 3.67 1.10
C TYR A 139 4.44 2.32 1.76
N GLN A 140 5.46 1.75 2.41
CA GLN A 140 5.27 0.59 3.25
C GLN A 140 4.64 1.05 4.57
N VAL A 141 3.32 0.89 4.70
CA VAL A 141 2.61 1.26 5.92
C VAL A 141 2.66 0.16 6.99
N CYS A 142 2.95 -1.08 6.57
CA CYS A 142 3.15 -2.19 7.51
C CYS A 142 4.29 -3.14 7.10
N GLY A 143 5.10 -3.53 8.10
CA GLY A 143 6.28 -4.38 8.01
C GLY A 143 6.03 -5.82 7.53
N ALA A 144 7.11 -6.58 7.28
CA ALA A 144 6.99 -8.02 7.10
C ALA A 144 6.38 -8.68 8.35
N GLY A 145 5.54 -9.69 8.16
CA GLY A 145 4.80 -10.37 9.24
C GLY A 145 3.64 -9.56 9.82
N CYS A 146 3.25 -8.44 9.20
CA CYS A 146 2.08 -7.69 9.60
C CYS A 146 0.77 -8.38 9.22
N LEU A 147 0.73 -8.91 8.00
CA LEU A 147 -0.35 -9.74 7.46
C LEU A 147 0.09 -11.21 7.39
N PRO A 148 -0.83 -12.18 7.20
CA PRO A 148 -0.46 -13.59 7.00
C PRO A 148 0.62 -13.72 5.94
N GLN A 149 1.70 -14.44 6.25
CA GLN A 149 2.82 -14.64 5.34
C GLN A 149 2.65 -15.94 4.56
N ASP A 150 3.13 -15.96 3.32
CA ASP A 150 3.25 -17.20 2.57
C ASP A 150 4.20 -18.15 3.34
N PRO A 151 3.81 -19.40 3.63
CA PRO A 151 4.70 -20.38 4.26
C PRO A 151 6.02 -20.61 3.52
N SER A 152 6.06 -20.30 2.23
CA SER A 152 7.24 -20.43 1.37
C SER A 152 8.07 -19.14 1.28
N PHE A 153 7.63 -18.06 1.94
CA PHE A 153 8.34 -16.78 1.94
C PHE A 153 9.76 -16.93 2.50
N ILE A 154 10.72 -16.40 1.74
CA ILE A 154 12.11 -16.28 2.16
C ILE A 154 12.41 -14.80 2.33
N ASP A 155 12.72 -14.41 3.56
CA ASP A 155 12.99 -13.01 3.87
C ASP A 155 14.27 -12.50 3.19
N GLU A 156 14.24 -11.23 2.81
CA GLU A 156 15.36 -10.57 2.19
C GLU A 156 16.36 -10.05 3.26
N PRO A 157 17.63 -9.78 2.90
CA PRO A 157 18.55 -9.12 3.80
C PRO A 157 17.97 -7.81 4.35
N ALA A 158 18.22 -7.55 5.63
CA ALA A 158 17.74 -6.34 6.29
C ALA A 158 18.13 -5.07 5.49
N GLY A 159 17.12 -4.26 5.14
CA GLY A 159 17.30 -3.03 4.37
C GLY A 159 17.29 -3.19 2.85
N ALA A 160 17.07 -4.39 2.31
CA ALA A 160 16.85 -4.62 0.89
C ALA A 160 15.57 -3.90 0.41
N ILE A 161 14.50 -4.01 1.19
CA ILE A 161 13.24 -3.27 0.98
C ILE A 161 13.27 -1.96 1.75
N LYS A 162 13.14 -0.85 1.04
CA LYS A 162 13.05 0.50 1.63
C LYS A 162 11.63 0.79 2.11
N PRO A 163 11.44 1.70 3.08
CA PRO A 163 10.10 2.08 3.55
C PRO A 163 9.23 2.79 2.51
N SER A 164 9.83 3.34 1.46
CA SER A 164 9.08 3.98 0.36
C SER A 164 9.87 3.98 -0.94
N TYR A 165 9.13 4.09 -2.04
CA TYR A 165 9.65 4.15 -3.40
C TYR A 165 8.93 5.24 -4.20
N THR A 166 9.70 6.01 -4.96
CA THR A 166 9.14 6.82 -6.04
C THR A 166 8.77 5.93 -7.21
N TYR A 167 7.88 6.37 -8.10
CA TYR A 167 7.59 5.68 -9.36
C TYR A 167 8.86 5.30 -10.15
N ARG A 168 9.84 6.22 -10.27
CA ARG A 168 11.14 5.91 -10.89
C ARG A 168 11.94 4.85 -10.12
N GLY A 169 11.79 4.82 -8.80
CA GLY A 169 12.36 3.79 -7.95
C GLY A 169 11.80 2.40 -8.28
N ILE A 170 10.48 2.31 -8.45
CA ILE A 170 9.78 1.08 -8.86
C ILE A 170 10.21 0.62 -10.26
N LEU A 171 10.22 1.52 -11.26
CA LEU A 171 10.73 1.18 -12.60
C LEU A 171 12.16 0.63 -12.58
N LYS A 172 12.99 1.12 -11.66
CA LYS A 172 14.36 0.63 -11.51
C LYS A 172 14.39 -0.75 -10.84
N SER A 173 13.49 -1.09 -9.93
CA SER A 173 13.44 -2.43 -9.34
C SER A 173 12.95 -3.48 -10.32
N GLU A 174 12.10 -3.13 -11.29
CA GLU A 174 11.57 -4.07 -12.30
C GLU A 174 12.54 -4.41 -13.43
N SER A 175 13.59 -3.61 -13.61
CA SER A 175 14.60 -3.80 -14.67
C SER A 175 15.83 -4.61 -14.23
N GLN A 176 15.78 -5.19 -13.03
CA GLN A 176 16.85 -5.98 -12.42
C GLN A 176 16.49 -7.46 -12.41
#